data_AF-A0A081KB64-F1
#
_entry.id   AF-A0A081KB64-F1
#
_cell.length_a   1.000
_cell.length_b   1.000
_cell.length_c   1.000
_cell.angle_alpha   90.00
_cell.angle_beta   90.00
_cell.angle_gamma   90.00
#
_symmetry.space_group_name_H-M   'P 1'
#
loop_
_entity.id
_entity.type
_entity.pdbx_description
1 polymer ?
#
loop_
_entity_poly.entity_id
_entity_poly.type
_entity_poly.pdbx_seq_one_letter_code
_entity_poly.pdbx_strand_id
1 'polypeptide(L)'
;MKNKGLAFYLLLLSTCAVGLQDSFHFPSTYLDPLRREQFSSFYHEVLRFIPARKMDELIHQEVMKNPGGSDLQIYSAIGRRMPEIQPGRLESLKLAQSALAHQRQVLGDQTKALLPDKHEIDGYLEIGTDGTYISALKERFPGGFTGKNYVMNDKQPSPLDITSYYKRDAFFQNFHFIPSRNFSPISVADIPTESLDMVTMYVGLHHTPAEKLDHFLASLNRVLKKNGVFILRDHDLSEINEDYVHLAHMTFNLATGVVLSEERNEYRNFQPLHYWTDLVEKHGFSAHSERLLQEGDPSGNTLIRFTKTHGTDLIRVQKHCRENKQYVRPEDQSILTVPEWWIVWNAQDYARLVQSNGSYQFPYFKSIGFYWWVYAQSFMNTREMNIGYNFMNAFLGAIQGAEYAVKGAVDKVWVRKNNTNPHIAKIQHEYGEYINHTPFYDFPYQQKYREFNQKNSGSDGESALFRAEFWLKSYIAPLLKSGSRSTYGEEVETIGMIVHDPERVLDHIDDRIDVIFSSGDYYAVNVPRYQPFTEILLKLAQSSARIEEVAGNRWIVLAIEAQDSESESLCPTQADCEELFSVNSVIDSNIKRSMVRVDLSGVNDVVRRVSEFEGFTIKHIFDY
;
A
#
# COMPACT_ATOMS: atom_id res chain seq x y z
N MET A 1 45.32 -4.72 -34.12
CA MET A 1 44.73 -5.78 -33.27
C MET A 1 44.07 -5.10 -32.10
N LYS A 2 42.74 -4.90 -32.15
CA LYS A 2 41.67 -5.79 -31.65
C LYS A 2 41.14 -5.24 -30.32
N ASN A 3 40.15 -4.37 -30.41
CA ASN A 3 39.04 -4.32 -29.45
C ASN A 3 37.78 -3.87 -30.19
N LYS A 4 37.35 -4.72 -31.12
CA LYS A 4 35.96 -4.80 -31.57
C LYS A 4 35.24 -5.66 -30.52
N GLY A 5 34.68 -5.03 -29.49
CA GLY A 5 34.11 -5.77 -28.36
C GLY A 5 33.07 -5.04 -27.53
N LEU A 6 32.60 -3.86 -27.95
CA LEU A 6 31.59 -3.11 -27.19
C LEU A 6 30.43 -2.56 -28.04
N ALA A 7 30.34 -2.95 -29.31
CA ALA A 7 29.21 -2.64 -30.20
C ALA A 7 28.29 -3.85 -30.45
N PHE A 8 28.48 -4.95 -29.70
CA PHE A 8 27.72 -6.20 -29.89
C PHE A 8 26.66 -6.46 -28.80
N TYR A 9 26.61 -5.62 -27.75
CA TYR A 9 25.62 -5.75 -26.65
C TYR A 9 24.49 -4.71 -26.67
N LEU A 10 24.50 -3.79 -27.64
CA LEU A 10 23.44 -2.77 -27.84
C LEU A 10 22.70 -2.94 -29.18
N LEU A 11 22.80 -4.12 -29.80
CA LEU A 11 22.18 -4.46 -31.08
C LEU A 11 21.50 -5.85 -31.04
N LEU A 12 20.88 -6.17 -29.90
CA LEU A 12 20.10 -7.39 -29.67
C LEU A 12 18.66 -7.13 -29.17
N LEU A 13 18.14 -5.91 -29.35
CA LEU A 13 16.72 -5.57 -29.08
C LEU A 13 16.08 -4.78 -30.23
N SER A 14 16.47 -5.06 -31.47
CA SER A 14 15.79 -4.53 -32.65
C SER A 14 15.98 -5.45 -33.86
N THR A 15 15.51 -6.68 -33.71
CA THR A 15 15.08 -7.50 -34.84
C THR A 15 13.85 -8.26 -34.40
N CYS A 16 12.73 -8.02 -35.08
CA CYS A 16 11.55 -8.87 -35.07
C CYS A 16 11.97 -10.34 -35.19
N ALA A 17 12.02 -11.03 -34.06
CA ALA A 17 11.91 -12.48 -34.03
C ALA A 17 10.42 -12.78 -33.88
N VAL A 18 9.68 -12.68 -34.99
CA VAL A 18 8.43 -13.43 -35.17
C VAL A 18 8.85 -14.89 -35.36
N GLY A 19 9.36 -15.49 -34.29
CA GLY A 19 9.47 -16.93 -34.16
C GLY A 19 8.13 -17.39 -33.61
N LEU A 20 7.30 -18.01 -34.44
CA LEU A 20 6.13 -18.76 -34.00
C LEU A 20 6.57 -19.77 -32.94
N GLN A 21 6.28 -19.47 -31.68
CA GLN A 21 6.28 -20.50 -30.65
C GLN A 21 4.93 -21.19 -30.78
N ASP A 22 4.93 -22.44 -31.25
CA ASP A 22 3.73 -23.25 -31.26
C ASP A 22 3.23 -23.39 -29.80
N SER A 23 1.99 -23.00 -29.54
CA SER A 23 1.30 -23.22 -28.26
C SER A 23 0.46 -24.50 -28.34
N PHE A 24 0.19 -25.12 -27.18
CA PHE A 24 -0.42 -26.45 -27.09
C PHE A 24 -1.51 -26.53 -25.99
N HIS A 25 -2.31 -25.47 -25.83
CA HIS A 25 -3.38 -25.39 -24.82
C HIS A 25 -4.54 -26.36 -25.09
N PHE A 26 -4.87 -26.62 -26.36
CA PHE A 26 -5.86 -27.63 -26.74
C PHE A 26 -5.40 -29.03 -26.29
N PRO A 27 -4.23 -29.56 -26.70
CA PRO A 27 -3.72 -30.84 -26.19
C PRO A 27 -3.53 -30.89 -24.68
N SER A 28 -2.99 -29.83 -24.06
CA SER A 28 -2.70 -29.82 -22.62
C SER A 28 -3.95 -29.92 -21.75
N THR A 29 -5.11 -29.51 -22.28
CA THR A 29 -6.40 -29.62 -21.60
C THR A 29 -7.17 -30.88 -22.00
N TYR A 30 -7.22 -31.22 -23.29
CA TYR A 30 -8.12 -32.27 -23.80
C TYR A 30 -7.53 -33.69 -23.78
N LEU A 31 -6.21 -33.84 -23.62
CA LEU A 31 -5.59 -35.16 -23.43
C LEU A 31 -5.65 -35.64 -21.97
N ASP A 32 -5.90 -34.73 -21.03
CA ASP A 32 -6.10 -35.03 -19.61
C ASP A 32 -7.61 -35.07 -19.31
N PRO A 33 -8.18 -36.23 -18.93
CA PRO A 33 -9.61 -36.34 -18.65
C PRO A 33 -10.10 -35.40 -17.54
N LEU A 34 -9.29 -35.17 -16.51
CA LEU A 34 -9.67 -34.32 -15.38
C LEU A 34 -9.69 -32.85 -15.81
N ARG A 35 -8.68 -32.41 -16.58
CA ARG A 35 -8.63 -31.03 -17.07
C ARG A 35 -9.76 -30.72 -18.04
N ARG A 36 -10.07 -31.66 -18.94
CA ARG A 36 -11.23 -31.54 -19.84
C ARG A 36 -12.55 -31.45 -19.06
N GLU A 37 -12.73 -32.30 -18.05
CA GLU A 37 -13.93 -32.26 -17.20
C GLU A 37 -14.07 -30.90 -16.50
N GLN A 38 -12.98 -30.38 -15.91
CA GLN A 38 -12.98 -29.06 -15.28
C GLN A 38 -13.30 -27.93 -16.28
N PHE A 39 -12.71 -27.96 -17.48
CA PHE A 39 -12.95 -26.96 -18.51
C PHE A 39 -14.39 -26.99 -19.05
N SER A 40 -15.08 -28.14 -18.97
CA SER A 40 -16.44 -28.29 -19.52
C SER A 40 -17.46 -27.29 -18.95
N SER A 41 -17.25 -26.81 -17.72
CA SER A 41 -18.08 -25.77 -17.08
C SER A 41 -18.10 -24.46 -17.88
N PHE A 42 -17.06 -24.16 -18.65
CA PHE A 42 -17.01 -23.01 -19.55
C PHE A 42 -18.21 -22.98 -20.52
N TYR A 43 -18.62 -24.13 -21.04
CA TYR A 43 -19.73 -24.24 -21.98
C TYR A 43 -21.11 -24.06 -21.33
N HIS A 44 -21.18 -24.18 -20.00
CA HIS A 44 -22.40 -24.05 -19.23
C HIS A 44 -22.57 -22.66 -18.64
N GLU A 45 -21.47 -22.00 -18.29
CA GLU A 45 -21.49 -20.68 -17.64
C GLU A 45 -21.20 -19.53 -18.59
N VAL A 46 -20.34 -19.72 -19.59
CA VAL A 46 -19.88 -18.65 -20.49
C VAL A 46 -20.35 -18.89 -21.93
N LEU A 47 -19.97 -19.99 -22.56
CA LEU A 47 -20.27 -20.27 -23.97
C LEU A 47 -21.63 -20.96 -24.19
N ARG A 48 -22.69 -20.32 -23.68
CA ARG A 48 -24.03 -20.91 -23.61
C ARG A 48 -24.82 -20.92 -24.92
N PHE A 49 -24.27 -20.36 -25.99
CA PHE A 49 -24.96 -20.22 -27.28
C PHE A 49 -24.64 -21.33 -28.30
N ILE A 50 -23.83 -22.32 -27.90
CA ILE A 50 -23.55 -23.56 -28.64
C ILE A 50 -23.86 -24.77 -27.73
N PRO A 51 -24.34 -25.91 -28.25
CA PRO A 51 -24.58 -27.08 -27.43
C PRO A 51 -23.27 -27.62 -26.81
N ALA A 52 -23.14 -27.47 -25.48
CA ALA A 52 -21.92 -27.77 -24.72
C ALA A 52 -21.29 -29.13 -25.08
N ARG A 53 -22.08 -30.20 -25.02
CA ARG A 53 -21.63 -31.55 -25.34
C ARG A 53 -21.09 -31.69 -26.76
N LYS A 54 -21.71 -31.04 -27.75
CA LYS A 54 -21.26 -31.13 -29.15
C LYS A 54 -19.94 -30.38 -29.35
N MET A 55 -19.77 -29.21 -28.73
CA MET A 55 -18.52 -28.45 -28.78
C MET A 55 -17.38 -29.25 -28.14
N ASP A 56 -17.60 -29.74 -26.93
CA ASP A 56 -16.61 -30.53 -26.19
C ASP A 56 -16.21 -31.82 -26.95
N GLU A 57 -17.19 -32.57 -27.48
CA GLU A 57 -16.92 -33.77 -28.28
C GLU A 57 -16.16 -33.45 -29.57
N LEU A 58 -16.48 -32.34 -30.25
CA LEU A 58 -15.79 -31.94 -31.47
C LEU A 58 -14.32 -31.60 -31.20
N ILE A 59 -14.04 -30.81 -30.18
CA ILE A 59 -12.67 -30.46 -29.80
C ILE A 59 -11.88 -31.72 -29.43
N HIS A 60 -12.46 -32.57 -28.58
CA HIS A 60 -11.84 -33.82 -28.19
C HIS A 60 -11.50 -34.70 -29.39
N GLN A 61 -12.40 -34.83 -30.38
CA GLN A 61 -12.13 -35.59 -31.60
C GLN A 61 -10.95 -35.03 -32.39
N GLU A 62 -10.85 -33.71 -32.56
CA GLU A 62 -9.76 -33.09 -33.32
C GLU A 62 -8.42 -33.19 -32.59
N VAL A 63 -8.42 -33.04 -31.26
CA VAL A 63 -7.23 -33.25 -30.42
C VAL A 63 -6.76 -34.70 -30.49
N MET A 64 -7.67 -35.68 -30.42
CA MET A 64 -7.30 -37.10 -30.50
C MET A 64 -6.80 -37.52 -31.88
N LYS A 65 -7.26 -36.86 -32.97
CA LYS A 65 -6.73 -37.07 -34.32
C LYS A 65 -5.32 -36.52 -34.49
N ASN A 66 -4.97 -35.46 -33.77
CA ASN A 66 -3.66 -34.83 -33.82
C ASN A 66 -3.15 -34.43 -32.42
N PRO A 67 -2.74 -35.40 -31.56
CA PRO A 67 -2.37 -35.12 -30.17
C PRO A 67 -1.14 -34.21 -30.01
N GLY A 68 -0.28 -34.14 -31.02
CA GLY A 68 0.89 -33.26 -31.07
C GLY A 68 0.66 -31.99 -31.90
N GLY A 69 -0.58 -31.68 -32.27
CA GLY A 69 -0.92 -30.50 -33.04
C GLY A 69 -0.79 -29.23 -32.23
N SER A 70 -0.26 -28.17 -32.83
CA SER A 70 -0.33 -26.82 -32.25
C SER A 70 -1.76 -26.32 -32.18
N ASP A 71 -1.99 -25.33 -31.32
CA ASP A 71 -3.31 -24.73 -31.15
C ASP A 71 -3.88 -24.18 -32.46
N LEU A 72 -3.08 -23.53 -33.30
CA LEU A 72 -3.53 -23.00 -34.59
C LEU A 72 -3.93 -24.11 -35.57
N GLN A 73 -3.25 -25.27 -35.53
CA GLN A 73 -3.61 -26.42 -36.36
C GLN A 73 -4.96 -27.00 -35.90
N ILE A 74 -5.14 -27.17 -34.59
CA ILE A 74 -6.36 -27.71 -34.00
C ILE A 74 -7.52 -26.74 -34.18
N TYR A 75 -7.32 -25.44 -33.93
CA TYR A 75 -8.29 -24.37 -34.21
C TYR A 75 -8.75 -24.41 -35.67
N SER A 76 -7.83 -24.50 -36.63
CA SER A 76 -8.18 -24.59 -38.06
C SER A 76 -9.01 -25.84 -38.38
N ALA A 77 -8.70 -26.97 -37.74
CA ALA A 77 -9.42 -28.22 -37.95
C ALA A 77 -10.84 -28.17 -37.37
N ILE A 78 -11.00 -27.65 -36.15
CA ILE A 78 -12.31 -27.44 -35.51
C ILE A 78 -13.13 -26.45 -36.32
N GLY A 79 -12.55 -25.32 -36.73
CA GLY A 79 -13.22 -24.27 -37.51
C GLY A 79 -13.92 -24.79 -38.78
N ARG A 80 -13.30 -25.76 -39.49
CA ARG A 80 -13.89 -26.40 -40.68
C ARG A 80 -15.11 -27.26 -40.36
N ARG A 81 -15.18 -27.78 -39.13
CA ARG A 81 -16.23 -28.68 -38.64
C ARG A 81 -17.26 -27.99 -37.76
N MET A 82 -17.09 -26.71 -37.43
CA MET A 82 -18.07 -25.91 -36.68
C MET A 82 -19.51 -25.99 -37.26
N PRO A 83 -19.74 -26.03 -38.58
CA PRO A 83 -21.08 -26.21 -39.14
C PRO A 83 -21.78 -27.53 -38.73
N GLU A 84 -21.04 -28.57 -38.34
CA GLU A 84 -21.58 -29.86 -37.90
C GLU A 84 -22.31 -29.77 -36.55
N ILE A 85 -21.91 -28.81 -35.70
CA ILE A 85 -22.40 -28.67 -34.33
C ILE A 85 -23.33 -27.47 -34.13
N GLN A 86 -23.45 -26.59 -35.14
CA GLN A 86 -24.34 -25.43 -35.04
C GLN A 86 -25.81 -25.88 -34.88
N PRO A 87 -26.54 -25.31 -33.90
CA PRO A 87 -27.95 -25.61 -33.73
C PRO A 87 -28.78 -25.07 -34.91
N GLY A 88 -30.00 -25.59 -35.09
CA GLY A 88 -30.92 -25.02 -36.08
C GLY A 88 -31.18 -23.53 -35.82
N ARG A 89 -31.60 -22.74 -36.83
CA ARG A 89 -31.75 -21.27 -36.69
C ARG A 89 -32.62 -20.85 -35.49
N LEU A 90 -33.72 -21.55 -35.24
CA LEU A 90 -34.62 -21.28 -34.11
C LEU A 90 -33.98 -21.62 -32.75
N GLU A 91 -33.26 -22.74 -32.68
CA GLU A 91 -32.56 -23.18 -31.48
C GLU A 91 -31.37 -22.27 -31.17
N SER A 92 -30.61 -21.86 -32.19
CA SER A 92 -29.53 -20.87 -32.08
C SER A 92 -30.03 -19.55 -31.49
N LEU A 93 -31.18 -19.06 -31.96
CA LEU A 93 -31.78 -17.83 -31.43
C LEU A 93 -32.17 -18.00 -29.96
N LYS A 94 -32.80 -19.12 -29.60
CA LYS A 94 -33.20 -19.43 -28.22
C LYS A 94 -31.99 -19.54 -27.28
N LEU A 95 -30.93 -20.22 -27.72
CA LEU A 95 -29.70 -20.37 -26.96
C LEU A 95 -28.99 -19.03 -26.79
N ALA A 96 -28.87 -18.22 -27.85
CA ALA A 96 -28.29 -16.88 -27.78
C ALA A 96 -29.07 -15.96 -26.84
N GLN A 97 -30.41 -15.99 -26.89
CA GLN A 97 -31.24 -15.20 -25.98
C GLN A 97 -31.07 -15.62 -24.51
N SER A 98 -31.06 -16.93 -24.24
CA SER A 98 -30.86 -17.49 -22.91
C SER A 98 -29.47 -17.17 -22.35
N ALA A 99 -28.43 -17.32 -23.18
CA ALA A 99 -27.05 -16.96 -22.85
C ALA A 99 -26.92 -15.47 -22.48
N LEU A 100 -27.49 -14.60 -23.30
CA LEU A 100 -27.43 -13.15 -23.11
C LEU A 100 -28.19 -12.71 -21.85
N ALA A 101 -29.40 -13.26 -21.61
CA ALA A 101 -30.18 -12.97 -20.42
C ALA A 101 -29.43 -13.36 -19.15
N HIS A 102 -28.83 -14.55 -19.14
CA HIS A 102 -28.00 -15.01 -18.03
C HIS A 102 -26.78 -14.11 -17.81
N GLN A 103 -26.04 -13.79 -18.87
CA GLN A 103 -24.83 -12.96 -18.75
C GLN A 103 -25.15 -11.54 -18.25
N ARG A 104 -26.26 -10.95 -18.69
CA ARG A 104 -26.76 -9.67 -18.20
C ARG A 104 -27.13 -9.72 -16.72
N GLN A 105 -27.76 -10.81 -16.29
CA GLN A 105 -28.09 -11.00 -14.88
C GLN A 105 -26.81 -11.09 -14.04
N VAL A 106 -25.88 -11.98 -14.39
CA VAL A 106 -24.62 -12.18 -13.65
C VAL A 106 -23.83 -10.89 -13.56
N LEU A 107 -23.51 -10.24 -14.69
CA LEU A 107 -22.68 -9.04 -14.67
C LEU A 107 -23.41 -7.84 -14.09
N GLY A 108 -24.72 -7.73 -14.30
CA GLY A 108 -25.54 -6.69 -13.68
C GLY A 108 -25.54 -6.81 -12.16
N ASP A 109 -25.79 -8.02 -11.63
CA ASP A 109 -25.88 -8.29 -10.19
C ASP A 109 -24.52 -8.13 -9.51
N GLN A 110 -23.45 -8.68 -10.10
CA GLN A 110 -22.08 -8.51 -9.57
C GLN A 110 -21.63 -7.04 -9.62
N THR A 111 -21.93 -6.33 -10.71
CA THR A 111 -21.59 -4.89 -10.79
C THR A 111 -22.35 -4.10 -9.74
N LYS A 112 -23.64 -4.38 -9.51
CA LYS A 112 -24.42 -3.72 -8.45
C LYS A 112 -23.89 -4.06 -7.06
N ALA A 113 -23.53 -5.32 -6.81
CA ALA A 113 -22.94 -5.76 -5.54
C ALA A 113 -21.59 -5.08 -5.24
N LEU A 114 -20.81 -4.78 -6.28
CA LEU A 114 -19.56 -4.06 -6.16
C LEU A 114 -19.72 -2.55 -5.98
N LEU A 115 -20.87 -1.95 -6.28
CA LEU A 115 -21.05 -0.51 -6.23
C LEU A 115 -21.59 -0.06 -4.86
N PRO A 116 -21.22 1.15 -4.38
CA PRO A 116 -21.90 1.74 -3.22
C PRO A 116 -23.39 1.95 -3.53
N ASP A 117 -24.21 2.17 -2.50
CA ASP A 117 -25.63 2.49 -2.66
C ASP A 117 -25.80 3.82 -3.41
N LYS A 118 -25.87 3.69 -4.73
CA LYS A 118 -26.02 4.78 -5.66
C LYS A 118 -27.42 4.73 -6.27
N HIS A 119 -28.12 5.86 -6.23
CA HIS A 119 -29.48 5.97 -6.72
C HIS A 119 -29.53 6.07 -8.25
N GLU A 120 -28.65 6.86 -8.87
CA GLU A 120 -28.58 7.09 -10.32
C GLU A 120 -27.14 7.06 -10.85
N ILE A 121 -26.95 6.85 -12.15
CA ILE A 121 -25.66 6.92 -12.83
C ILE A 121 -25.66 8.11 -13.80
N ASP A 122 -24.96 9.19 -13.44
CA ASP A 122 -24.82 10.37 -14.29
C ASP A 122 -23.58 10.24 -15.20
N GLY A 123 -23.78 9.57 -16.33
CA GLY A 123 -22.77 9.37 -17.36
C GLY A 123 -22.09 8.01 -17.25
N TYR A 124 -22.06 7.28 -18.36
CA TYR A 124 -21.61 5.88 -18.40
C TYR A 124 -20.81 5.57 -19.66
N LEU A 125 -19.78 4.75 -19.53
CA LEU A 125 -19.04 4.18 -20.67
C LEU A 125 -18.93 2.66 -20.53
N GLU A 126 -19.37 1.94 -21.57
CA GLU A 126 -19.14 0.50 -21.74
C GLU A 126 -18.00 0.27 -22.74
N ILE A 127 -16.98 -0.52 -22.38
CA ILE A 127 -15.81 -0.80 -23.22
C ILE A 127 -15.81 -2.29 -23.61
N GLY A 128 -15.67 -2.56 -24.91
CA GLY A 128 -15.46 -3.91 -25.46
C GLY A 128 -16.74 -4.69 -25.79
N THR A 129 -17.92 -4.11 -25.60
CA THR A 129 -19.21 -4.76 -25.91
C THR A 129 -20.17 -3.80 -26.63
N ASP A 130 -21.32 -4.31 -27.09
CA ASP A 130 -22.22 -3.61 -28.02
C ASP A 130 -23.33 -2.80 -27.31
N GLY A 131 -23.08 -2.30 -26.10
CA GLY A 131 -24.10 -1.73 -25.21
C GLY A 131 -24.95 -2.82 -24.53
N THR A 132 -24.37 -4.01 -24.35
CA THR A 132 -25.07 -5.22 -23.93
C THR A 132 -25.65 -5.12 -22.53
N TYR A 133 -24.97 -4.38 -21.66
CA TYR A 133 -25.27 -4.36 -20.23
C TYR A 133 -25.99 -3.09 -19.80
N ILE A 134 -26.10 -2.08 -20.67
CA ILE A 134 -26.78 -0.80 -20.37
C ILE A 134 -28.18 -1.02 -19.79
N SER A 135 -29.02 -1.83 -20.44
CA SER A 135 -30.40 -2.06 -19.97
C SER A 135 -30.43 -2.81 -18.64
N ALA A 136 -29.60 -3.86 -18.50
CA ALA A 136 -29.51 -4.64 -17.27
C ALA A 136 -29.03 -3.79 -16.09
N LEU A 137 -28.03 -2.95 -16.30
CA LEU A 137 -27.55 -2.04 -15.28
C LEU A 137 -28.63 -1.02 -14.92
N LYS A 138 -29.30 -0.39 -15.90
CA LYS A 138 -30.40 0.57 -15.65
C LYS A 138 -31.48 0.04 -14.72
N GLU A 139 -31.88 -1.22 -14.88
CA GLU A 139 -32.88 -1.87 -14.01
C GLU A 139 -32.47 -1.95 -12.53
N ARG A 140 -31.18 -1.89 -12.24
CA ARG A 140 -30.60 -2.05 -10.90
C ARG A 140 -30.32 -0.72 -10.19
N PHE A 141 -30.57 0.41 -10.86
CA PHE A 141 -30.46 1.76 -10.28
C PHE A 141 -31.83 2.45 -10.31
N PRO A 142 -32.47 2.68 -9.14
CA PRO A 142 -33.83 3.23 -9.07
C PRO A 142 -34.00 4.61 -9.73
N GLY A 143 -32.97 5.45 -9.71
CA GLY A 143 -32.92 6.76 -10.38
C GLY A 143 -32.51 6.70 -11.84
N GLY A 144 -32.17 5.51 -12.35
CA GLY A 144 -31.79 5.29 -13.74
C GLY A 144 -30.44 5.92 -14.12
N PHE A 145 -30.26 6.14 -15.41
CA PHE A 145 -29.05 6.76 -15.97
C PHE A 145 -29.44 8.14 -16.52
N THR A 146 -28.89 9.19 -15.92
CA THR A 146 -29.28 10.59 -16.16
C THR A 146 -28.34 11.32 -17.13
N GLY A 147 -27.09 10.83 -17.26
CA GLY A 147 -26.08 11.39 -18.15
C GLY A 147 -25.97 10.70 -19.52
N LYS A 148 -24.94 11.07 -20.29
CA LYS A 148 -24.66 10.46 -21.60
C LYS A 148 -24.10 9.04 -21.44
N ASN A 149 -24.63 8.11 -22.23
CA ASN A 149 -24.07 6.76 -22.34
C ASN A 149 -23.14 6.70 -23.55
N TYR A 150 -21.99 6.07 -23.38
CA TYR A 150 -21.01 5.83 -24.41
C TYR A 150 -20.75 4.33 -24.54
N VAL A 151 -20.43 3.89 -25.74
CA VAL A 151 -19.95 2.53 -26.02
C VAL A 151 -18.67 2.65 -26.82
N MET A 152 -17.59 2.05 -26.34
CA MET A 152 -16.30 1.99 -27.01
C MET A 152 -16.00 0.57 -27.50
N ASN A 153 -15.96 0.38 -28.82
CA ASN A 153 -15.69 -0.94 -29.43
C ASN A 153 -14.97 -0.78 -30.78
N ASP A 154 -14.41 -1.86 -31.33
CA ASP A 154 -13.70 -1.85 -32.61
C ASP A 154 -14.62 -1.64 -33.80
N LYS A 155 -15.81 -2.24 -33.75
CA LYS A 155 -16.81 -2.18 -34.82
C LYS A 155 -18.07 -1.50 -34.29
N GLN A 156 -18.59 -0.53 -35.04
CA GLN A 156 -19.86 0.10 -34.70
C GLN A 156 -21.00 -0.91 -34.90
N PRO A 157 -21.85 -1.15 -33.88
CA PRO A 157 -23.02 -2.01 -34.04
C PRO A 157 -23.94 -1.45 -35.12
N SER A 158 -24.45 -2.31 -36.01
CA SER A 158 -25.31 -1.86 -37.09
C SER A 158 -26.67 -1.41 -36.55
N PRO A 159 -27.17 -0.22 -36.92
CA PRO A 159 -28.44 0.31 -36.41
C PRO A 159 -29.67 -0.41 -36.95
N LEU A 160 -29.52 -1.28 -37.97
CA LEU A 160 -30.59 -2.04 -38.65
C LEU A 160 -30.44 -3.56 -38.50
N ASP A 161 -29.44 -4.01 -37.75
CA ASP A 161 -29.15 -5.42 -37.57
C ASP A 161 -29.96 -6.00 -36.40
N ILE A 162 -30.86 -6.93 -36.72
CA ILE A 162 -31.69 -7.70 -35.76
C ILE A 162 -30.85 -8.20 -34.58
N THR A 163 -29.63 -8.70 -34.83
CA THR A 163 -28.76 -9.22 -33.77
C THR A 163 -28.21 -8.13 -32.86
N SER A 164 -27.96 -6.92 -33.40
CA SER A 164 -27.55 -5.74 -32.63
C SER A 164 -28.69 -5.21 -31.72
N TYR A 165 -29.95 -5.30 -32.15
CA TYR A 165 -31.09 -4.97 -31.26
C TYR A 165 -31.21 -5.94 -30.10
N TYR A 166 -31.09 -7.25 -30.36
CA TYR A 166 -31.12 -8.27 -29.31
C TYR A 166 -29.97 -8.11 -28.32
N LYS A 167 -28.75 -7.86 -28.82
CA LYS A 167 -27.57 -7.60 -28.01
C LYS A 167 -27.72 -6.40 -27.09
N ARG A 168 -28.37 -5.31 -27.53
CA ARG A 168 -28.59 -4.10 -26.71
C ARG A 168 -29.87 -4.12 -25.86
N ASP A 169 -30.86 -4.91 -26.26
CA ASP A 169 -32.20 -4.93 -25.65
C ASP A 169 -32.84 -3.54 -25.56
N ALA A 170 -32.79 -2.83 -26.69
CA ALA A 170 -33.44 -1.55 -26.88
C ALA A 170 -33.76 -1.32 -28.37
N PHE A 171 -34.96 -0.82 -28.67
CA PHE A 171 -35.39 -0.53 -30.04
C PHE A 171 -34.57 0.57 -30.72
N PHE A 172 -34.07 1.55 -29.97
CA PHE A 172 -33.22 2.62 -30.48
C PHE A 172 -31.86 2.63 -29.81
N GLN A 173 -30.84 3.12 -30.54
CA GLN A 173 -29.52 3.32 -29.97
C GLN A 173 -29.59 4.41 -28.90
N ASN A 174 -29.26 4.04 -27.65
CA ASN A 174 -29.34 4.91 -26.47
C ASN A 174 -27.96 5.30 -25.93
N PHE A 175 -26.94 5.23 -26.80
CA PHE A 175 -25.54 5.54 -26.52
C PHE A 175 -24.84 6.22 -27.70
N HIS A 176 -23.77 6.94 -27.41
CA HIS A 176 -22.84 7.49 -28.38
C HIS A 176 -21.71 6.48 -28.63
N PHE A 177 -21.47 6.11 -29.90
CA PHE A 177 -20.42 5.15 -30.24
C PHE A 177 -19.06 5.83 -30.37
N ILE A 178 -18.02 5.21 -29.82
CA ILE A 178 -16.63 5.64 -29.92
C ILE A 178 -15.82 4.47 -30.49
N PRO A 179 -15.06 4.65 -31.59
CA PRO A 179 -14.17 3.60 -32.06
C PRO A 179 -13.04 3.38 -31.05
N SER A 180 -12.73 2.13 -30.72
CA SER A 180 -11.66 1.83 -29.74
C SER A 180 -10.29 2.35 -30.19
N ARG A 181 -10.08 2.39 -31.52
CA ARG A 181 -8.80 2.69 -32.17
C ARG A 181 -7.66 1.83 -31.58
N ASN A 182 -7.93 0.53 -31.38
CA ASN A 182 -7.04 -0.42 -30.72
C ASN A 182 -6.61 0.11 -29.34
N PHE A 183 -7.60 0.40 -28.48
CA PHE A 183 -7.43 0.93 -27.13
C PHE A 183 -6.52 2.16 -27.03
N SER A 184 -6.61 3.06 -28.02
CA SER A 184 -5.90 4.34 -27.94
C SER A 184 -6.55 5.24 -26.88
N PRO A 185 -5.82 6.20 -26.29
CA PRO A 185 -6.36 7.10 -25.28
C PRO A 185 -7.63 7.80 -25.75
N ILE A 186 -8.65 7.85 -24.89
CA ILE A 186 -9.91 8.53 -25.17
C ILE A 186 -9.63 10.03 -25.27
N SER A 187 -10.01 10.66 -26.39
CA SER A 187 -9.80 12.09 -26.58
C SER A 187 -10.82 12.94 -25.83
N VAL A 188 -10.50 14.21 -25.55
CA VAL A 188 -11.45 15.16 -24.93
C VAL A 188 -12.65 15.44 -25.85
N ALA A 189 -12.46 15.33 -27.17
CA ALA A 189 -13.52 15.50 -28.15
C ALA A 189 -14.51 14.33 -28.14
N ASP A 190 -14.04 13.10 -27.89
CA ASP A 190 -14.89 11.92 -27.79
C ASP A 190 -15.64 11.91 -26.44
N ILE A 191 -14.94 12.11 -25.32
CA ILE A 191 -15.53 12.19 -23.96
C ILE A 191 -14.89 13.33 -23.16
N PRO A 192 -15.69 14.30 -22.67
CA PRO A 192 -15.19 15.38 -21.82
C PRO A 192 -14.55 14.87 -20.52
N THR A 193 -13.58 15.63 -20.02
CA THR A 193 -12.97 15.38 -18.70
C THR A 193 -14.02 15.44 -17.60
N GLU A 194 -13.94 14.53 -16.63
CA GLU A 194 -14.81 14.46 -15.46
C GLU A 194 -16.32 14.51 -15.77
N SER A 195 -16.72 13.72 -16.77
CA SER A 195 -18.12 13.68 -17.24
C SER A 195 -18.84 12.37 -16.95
N LEU A 196 -18.12 11.33 -16.52
CA LEU A 196 -18.68 10.01 -16.30
C LEU A 196 -18.67 9.62 -14.83
N ASP A 197 -19.78 9.03 -14.38
CA ASP A 197 -19.88 8.42 -13.06
C ASP A 197 -19.31 7.00 -13.04
N MET A 198 -19.39 6.29 -14.17
CA MET A 198 -19.04 4.88 -14.23
C MET A 198 -18.46 4.47 -15.59
N VAL A 199 -17.42 3.65 -15.56
CA VAL A 199 -16.83 2.96 -16.70
C VAL A 199 -16.85 1.46 -16.40
N THR A 200 -17.26 0.63 -17.37
CA THR A 200 -17.15 -0.84 -17.25
C THR A 200 -16.35 -1.41 -18.41
N MET A 201 -15.43 -2.32 -18.12
CA MET A 201 -14.67 -3.08 -19.11
C MET A 201 -14.76 -4.56 -18.79
N TYR A 202 -15.76 -5.24 -19.36
CA TYR A 202 -16.00 -6.66 -19.10
C TYR A 202 -15.18 -7.61 -19.97
N VAL A 203 -14.57 -7.07 -21.03
CA VAL A 203 -13.70 -7.80 -21.96
C VAL A 203 -12.30 -8.02 -21.38
N GLY A 204 -11.87 -7.20 -20.43
CA GLY A 204 -10.54 -7.29 -19.78
C GLY A 204 -9.45 -6.45 -20.43
N LEU A 205 -8.51 -5.98 -19.61
CA LEU A 205 -7.36 -5.18 -20.03
C LEU A 205 -6.31 -6.03 -20.76
N HIS A 206 -6.34 -7.35 -20.60
CA HIS A 206 -5.44 -8.27 -21.32
C HIS A 206 -5.52 -8.16 -22.86
N HIS A 207 -6.59 -7.60 -23.43
CA HIS A 207 -6.68 -7.30 -24.86
C HIS A 207 -6.00 -5.98 -25.27
N THR A 208 -5.53 -5.18 -24.31
CA THR A 208 -4.90 -3.88 -24.56
C THR A 208 -3.39 -4.04 -24.75
N PRO A 209 -2.80 -3.57 -25.87
CA PRO A 209 -1.35 -3.60 -26.07
C PRO A 209 -0.59 -2.93 -24.92
N ALA A 210 0.46 -3.59 -24.42
CA ALA A 210 1.21 -3.16 -23.24
C ALA A 210 1.71 -1.71 -23.34
N GLU A 211 2.16 -1.30 -24.53
CA GLU A 211 2.65 0.06 -24.80
C GLU A 211 1.55 1.14 -24.76
N LYS A 212 0.27 0.75 -24.77
CA LYS A 212 -0.88 1.65 -24.73
C LYS A 212 -1.54 1.74 -23.36
N LEU A 213 -1.35 0.73 -22.50
CA LEU A 213 -1.98 0.63 -21.19
C LEU A 213 -1.87 1.94 -20.38
N ASP A 214 -0.66 2.49 -20.28
CA ASP A 214 -0.42 3.68 -19.46
C ASP A 214 -1.25 4.89 -19.93
N HIS A 215 -1.27 5.17 -21.23
CA HIS A 215 -2.01 6.32 -21.76
C HIS A 215 -3.52 6.05 -21.81
N PHE A 216 -3.94 4.79 -22.02
CA PHE A 216 -5.34 4.41 -22.02
C PHE A 216 -5.95 4.55 -20.62
N LEU A 217 -5.30 4.00 -19.59
CA LEU A 217 -5.74 4.11 -18.19
C LEU A 217 -5.74 5.56 -17.69
N ALA A 218 -4.74 6.36 -18.05
CA ALA A 218 -4.75 7.80 -17.78
C ALA A 218 -5.97 8.50 -18.39
N SER A 219 -6.42 8.08 -19.58
CA SER A 219 -7.62 8.61 -20.20
C SER A 219 -8.91 8.15 -19.51
N LEU A 220 -8.96 6.92 -18.97
CA LEU A 220 -10.09 6.45 -18.15
C LEU A 220 -10.22 7.27 -16.87
N ASN A 221 -9.10 7.54 -16.19
CA ASN A 221 -9.09 8.41 -15.01
C ASN A 221 -9.60 9.82 -15.35
N ARG A 222 -9.15 10.39 -16.46
CA ARG A 222 -9.56 11.73 -16.91
C ARG A 222 -11.07 11.83 -17.13
N VAL A 223 -11.71 10.85 -17.78
CA VAL A 223 -13.14 10.93 -18.13
C VAL A 223 -14.06 10.73 -16.92
N LEU A 224 -13.60 10.01 -15.90
CA LEU A 224 -14.35 9.79 -14.66
C LEU A 224 -14.38 11.05 -13.79
N LYS A 225 -15.55 11.37 -13.22
CA LYS A 225 -15.72 12.36 -12.17
C LYS A 225 -14.96 11.96 -10.91
N LYS A 226 -14.74 12.92 -10.01
CA LYS A 226 -14.28 12.62 -8.64
C LYS A 226 -15.17 11.53 -8.01
N ASN A 227 -14.55 10.51 -7.40
CA ASN A 227 -15.21 9.32 -6.87
C ASN A 227 -15.96 8.46 -7.91
N GLY A 228 -15.74 8.71 -9.21
CA GLY A 228 -16.28 7.87 -10.28
C GLY A 228 -15.68 6.47 -10.25
N VAL A 229 -16.42 5.49 -10.75
CA VAL A 229 -16.07 4.06 -10.61
C VAL A 229 -15.61 3.47 -11.93
N PHE A 230 -14.54 2.70 -11.89
CA PHE A 230 -14.13 1.81 -12.97
C PHE A 230 -14.33 0.36 -12.52
N ILE A 231 -15.16 -0.39 -13.25
CA ILE A 231 -15.36 -1.83 -13.06
C ILE A 231 -14.57 -2.56 -14.14
N LEU A 232 -13.64 -3.40 -13.70
CA LEU A 232 -12.86 -4.27 -14.57
C LEU A 232 -13.26 -5.72 -14.31
N ARG A 233 -13.42 -6.50 -15.37
CA ARG A 233 -13.43 -7.96 -15.32
C ARG A 233 -12.18 -8.45 -16.03
N ASP A 234 -11.36 -9.23 -15.35
CA ASP A 234 -10.18 -9.85 -15.95
C ASP A 234 -9.94 -11.25 -15.36
N HIS A 235 -9.07 -12.01 -16.00
CA HIS A 235 -8.65 -13.33 -15.53
C HIS A 235 -7.62 -13.19 -14.39
N ASP A 236 -7.69 -14.06 -13.39
CA ASP A 236 -6.69 -14.09 -12.32
C ASP A 236 -5.74 -15.29 -12.45
N LEU A 237 -4.62 -15.10 -13.15
CA LEU A 237 -3.61 -16.13 -13.35
C LEU A 237 -2.89 -16.61 -12.07
N SER A 238 -3.06 -15.98 -10.90
CA SER A 238 -2.51 -16.58 -9.67
C SER A 238 -3.26 -17.81 -9.21
N GLU A 239 -4.53 -17.95 -9.60
CA GLU A 239 -5.44 -18.97 -9.04
C GLU A 239 -5.91 -20.00 -10.08
N ILE A 240 -5.56 -19.83 -11.37
CA ILE A 240 -6.08 -20.65 -12.47
C ILE A 240 -4.99 -21.19 -13.40
N ASN A 241 -5.33 -22.24 -14.14
CA ASN A 241 -4.50 -22.74 -15.23
C ASN A 241 -4.58 -21.80 -16.45
N GLU A 242 -3.44 -21.24 -16.86
CA GLU A 242 -3.31 -20.40 -18.06
C GLU A 242 -3.85 -21.09 -19.33
N ASP A 243 -3.73 -22.42 -19.43
CA ASP A 243 -4.30 -23.20 -20.54
C ASP A 243 -5.81 -22.94 -20.71
N TYR A 244 -6.55 -22.81 -19.60
CA TYR A 244 -7.99 -22.61 -19.64
C TYR A 244 -8.36 -21.23 -20.15
N VAL A 245 -7.55 -20.21 -19.86
CA VAL A 245 -7.79 -18.85 -20.32
C VAL A 245 -7.61 -18.79 -21.84
N HIS A 246 -6.49 -19.30 -22.34
CA HIS A 246 -6.24 -19.38 -23.79
C HIS A 246 -7.33 -20.20 -24.51
N LEU A 247 -7.73 -21.33 -23.93
CA LEU A 247 -8.73 -22.20 -24.52
C LEU A 247 -10.12 -21.58 -24.50
N ALA A 248 -10.50 -20.86 -23.45
CA ALA A 248 -11.75 -20.09 -23.38
C ALA A 248 -11.84 -19.08 -24.52
N HIS A 249 -10.77 -18.32 -24.77
CA HIS A 249 -10.70 -17.36 -25.86
C HIS A 249 -10.78 -18.02 -27.24
N MET A 250 -9.97 -19.05 -27.49
CA MET A 250 -9.97 -19.78 -28.77
C MET A 250 -11.32 -20.44 -29.06
N THR A 251 -11.95 -21.06 -28.06
CA THR A 251 -13.25 -21.72 -28.23
C THR A 251 -14.37 -20.70 -28.42
N PHE A 252 -14.30 -19.55 -27.77
CA PHE A 252 -15.22 -18.43 -28.01
C PHE A 252 -15.07 -17.85 -29.43
N ASN A 253 -13.83 -17.67 -29.90
CA ASN A 253 -13.54 -17.20 -31.25
C ASN A 253 -14.02 -18.19 -32.32
N LEU A 254 -13.81 -19.49 -32.12
CA LEU A 254 -14.39 -20.54 -32.98
C LEU A 254 -15.92 -20.44 -33.04
N ALA A 255 -16.55 -20.28 -31.87
CA ALA A 255 -17.99 -20.21 -31.74
C ALA A 255 -18.62 -18.97 -32.38
N THR A 256 -17.89 -17.86 -32.38
CA THR A 256 -18.31 -16.58 -32.97
C THR A 256 -17.86 -16.41 -34.43
N GLY A 257 -17.10 -17.37 -34.96
CA GLY A 257 -16.72 -17.43 -36.38
C GLY A 257 -15.49 -16.59 -36.73
N VAL A 258 -14.63 -16.27 -35.77
CA VAL A 258 -13.35 -15.58 -35.99
C VAL A 258 -12.44 -16.44 -36.86
N VAL A 259 -11.94 -15.85 -37.94
CA VAL A 259 -11.08 -16.56 -38.90
C VAL A 259 -9.67 -16.76 -38.33
N LEU A 260 -8.98 -17.81 -38.78
CA LEU A 260 -7.64 -18.16 -38.28
C LEU A 260 -6.62 -17.01 -38.33
N SER A 261 -6.71 -16.14 -39.34
CA SER A 261 -5.82 -14.99 -39.47
C SER A 261 -6.08 -13.92 -38.41
N GLU A 262 -7.31 -13.78 -37.93
CA GLU A 262 -7.66 -12.85 -36.85
C GLU A 262 -7.24 -13.45 -35.50
N GLU A 263 -7.57 -14.72 -35.24
CA GLU A 263 -7.12 -15.46 -34.03
C GLU A 263 -5.60 -15.39 -33.84
N ARG A 264 -4.83 -15.63 -34.91
CA ARG A 264 -3.36 -15.57 -34.86
C ARG A 264 -2.82 -14.20 -34.43
N ASN A 265 -3.53 -13.13 -34.77
CA ASN A 265 -3.08 -11.77 -34.53
C ASN A 265 -3.78 -11.13 -33.32
N GLU A 266 -4.60 -11.88 -32.60
CA GLU A 266 -5.24 -11.40 -31.39
C GLU A 266 -4.19 -11.16 -30.30
N TYR A 267 -4.22 -9.96 -29.73
CA TYR A 267 -3.34 -9.61 -28.63
C TYR A 267 -3.92 -10.15 -27.32
N ARG A 268 -3.14 -10.96 -26.61
CA ARG A 268 -3.49 -11.53 -25.30
C ARG A 268 -2.31 -11.32 -24.35
N ASN A 269 -2.50 -10.43 -23.37
CA ASN A 269 -1.55 -10.16 -22.30
C ASN A 269 -2.19 -10.59 -20.98
N PHE A 270 -2.38 -11.90 -20.79
CA PHE A 270 -2.92 -12.41 -19.54
C PHE A 270 -1.94 -12.19 -18.40
N GLN A 271 -2.44 -11.70 -17.27
CA GLN A 271 -1.64 -11.36 -16.11
C GLN A 271 -2.41 -11.75 -14.84
N PRO A 272 -1.72 -11.99 -13.70
CA PRO A 272 -2.37 -12.12 -12.41
C PRO A 272 -3.15 -10.86 -12.03
N LEU A 273 -4.18 -11.00 -11.18
CA LEU A 273 -5.06 -9.87 -10.85
C LEU A 273 -4.35 -8.75 -10.07
N HIS A 274 -3.32 -9.07 -9.29
CA HIS A 274 -2.50 -8.07 -8.59
C HIS A 274 -1.74 -7.16 -9.57
N TYR A 275 -1.29 -7.68 -10.72
CA TYR A 275 -0.65 -6.87 -11.76
C TYR A 275 -1.61 -5.79 -12.29
N TRP A 276 -2.85 -6.18 -12.60
CA TRP A 276 -3.87 -5.23 -13.06
C TRP A 276 -4.23 -4.22 -11.97
N THR A 277 -4.29 -4.68 -10.72
CA THR A 277 -4.56 -3.83 -9.56
C THR A 277 -3.49 -2.74 -9.45
N ASP A 278 -2.22 -3.12 -9.36
CA ASP A 278 -1.09 -2.18 -9.23
C ASP A 278 -1.02 -1.20 -10.41
N LEU A 279 -1.25 -1.71 -11.63
CA LEU A 279 -1.22 -0.90 -12.84
C LEU A 279 -2.36 0.12 -12.86
N VAL A 280 -3.59 -0.28 -12.53
CA VAL A 280 -4.73 0.63 -12.50
C VAL A 280 -4.57 1.64 -11.36
N GLU A 281 -4.09 1.22 -10.19
CA GLU A 281 -3.82 2.10 -9.06
C GLU A 281 -2.79 3.17 -9.41
N LYS A 282 -1.67 2.81 -10.06
CA LYS A 282 -0.66 3.73 -10.61
C LYS A 282 -1.27 4.88 -11.44
N HIS A 283 -2.44 4.66 -12.05
CA HIS A 283 -3.16 5.66 -12.86
C HIS A 283 -4.26 6.42 -12.11
N GLY A 284 -4.16 6.52 -10.78
CA GLY A 284 -5.00 7.39 -9.95
C GLY A 284 -6.32 6.77 -9.56
N PHE A 285 -6.32 5.47 -9.34
CA PHE A 285 -7.44 4.72 -8.81
C PHE A 285 -7.07 4.09 -7.47
N SER A 286 -8.06 3.74 -6.66
CA SER A 286 -7.90 2.79 -5.54
C SER A 286 -8.73 1.57 -5.86
N ALA A 287 -8.12 0.41 -5.74
CA ALA A 287 -8.84 -0.85 -5.72
C ALA A 287 -9.55 -1.00 -4.38
N HIS A 288 -10.75 -1.54 -4.43
CA HIS A 288 -11.40 -2.03 -3.21
C HIS A 288 -10.92 -3.45 -2.92
N SER A 289 -11.27 -4.03 -1.78
CA SER A 289 -10.86 -5.40 -1.43
C SER A 289 -11.81 -6.46 -2.00
N GLU A 290 -13.07 -6.11 -2.29
CA GLU A 290 -14.04 -7.06 -2.81
C GLU A 290 -13.66 -7.53 -4.22
N ARG A 291 -13.67 -8.85 -4.41
CA ARG A 291 -13.45 -9.53 -5.68
C ARG A 291 -14.61 -10.47 -5.91
N LEU A 292 -15.31 -10.32 -7.03
CA LEU A 292 -16.42 -11.20 -7.38
C LEU A 292 -16.00 -12.11 -8.53
N LEU A 293 -15.59 -13.32 -8.16
CA LEU A 293 -15.37 -14.41 -9.11
C LEU A 293 -16.73 -14.80 -9.73
N GLN A 294 -16.76 -14.99 -11.05
CA GLN A 294 -17.91 -15.59 -11.70
C GLN A 294 -17.98 -17.08 -11.36
N GLU A 295 -19.02 -17.46 -10.62
CA GLU A 295 -19.21 -18.83 -10.16
C GLU A 295 -19.25 -19.82 -11.33
N GLY A 296 -18.51 -20.92 -11.21
CA GLY A 296 -18.46 -21.99 -12.21
C GLY A 296 -17.65 -21.70 -13.48
N ASP A 297 -17.10 -20.49 -13.66
CA ASP A 297 -16.26 -20.16 -14.82
C ASP A 297 -14.81 -20.68 -14.61
N PRO A 298 -14.34 -21.65 -15.41
CA PRO A 298 -13.00 -22.21 -15.25
C PRO A 298 -11.88 -21.26 -15.70
N SER A 299 -12.22 -20.16 -16.39
CA SER A 299 -11.25 -19.15 -16.79
C SER A 299 -10.99 -18.08 -15.72
N GLY A 300 -11.60 -18.18 -14.54
CA GLY A 300 -11.29 -17.30 -13.41
C GLY A 300 -11.67 -15.83 -13.61
N ASN A 301 -12.73 -15.56 -14.39
CA ASN A 301 -13.20 -14.18 -14.59
C ASN A 301 -13.60 -13.54 -13.26
N THR A 302 -12.87 -12.50 -12.87
CA THR A 302 -13.03 -11.83 -11.59
C THR A 302 -13.34 -10.36 -11.81
N LEU A 303 -14.42 -9.88 -11.21
CA LEU A 303 -14.78 -8.47 -11.21
C LEU A 303 -14.14 -7.77 -10.02
N ILE A 304 -13.62 -6.58 -10.28
CA ILE A 304 -12.99 -5.70 -9.31
C ILE A 304 -13.53 -4.27 -9.48
N ARG A 305 -13.81 -3.61 -8.34
CA ARG A 305 -14.12 -2.18 -8.31
C ARG A 305 -12.86 -1.37 -8.08
N PHE A 306 -12.67 -0.38 -8.93
CA PHE A 306 -11.77 0.73 -8.72
C PHE A 306 -12.56 2.01 -8.55
N THR A 307 -12.16 2.88 -7.62
CA THR A 307 -12.69 4.24 -7.52
C THR A 307 -11.61 5.22 -7.94
N LYS A 308 -11.94 6.18 -8.81
CA LYS A 308 -11.05 7.30 -9.10
C LYS A 308 -10.76 7.99 -7.77
N THR A 309 -9.52 7.92 -7.37
CA THR A 309 -9.07 8.57 -6.14
C THR A 309 -8.74 10.02 -6.46
N HIS A 310 -8.56 10.81 -5.40
CA HIS A 310 -7.64 11.95 -5.48
C HIS A 310 -6.18 11.52 -5.79
N GLY A 311 -5.92 10.22 -5.91
CA GLY A 311 -4.62 9.58 -5.87
C GLY A 311 -3.80 9.70 -7.14
N THR A 312 -4.26 10.37 -8.21
CA THR A 312 -3.26 10.93 -9.14
C THR A 312 -2.30 11.85 -8.41
N ASP A 313 -2.79 12.59 -7.42
CA ASP A 313 -2.00 13.53 -6.66
C ASP A 313 -1.22 12.84 -5.54
N LEU A 314 -1.86 11.97 -4.74
CA LEU A 314 -1.14 11.17 -3.73
C LEU A 314 -0.02 10.33 -4.38
N ILE A 315 -0.29 9.66 -5.50
CA ILE A 315 0.73 8.83 -6.18
C ILE A 315 1.83 9.70 -6.79
N ARG A 316 1.52 10.90 -7.30
CA ARG A 316 2.56 11.85 -7.74
C ARG A 316 3.44 12.27 -6.59
N VAL A 317 2.85 12.58 -5.44
CA VAL A 317 3.58 12.96 -4.22
C VAL A 317 4.42 11.78 -3.70
N GLN A 318 3.85 10.58 -3.60
CA GLN A 318 4.57 9.36 -3.24
C GLN A 318 5.72 9.07 -4.20
N LYS A 319 5.49 9.15 -5.51
CA LYS A 319 6.54 8.97 -6.52
C LYS A 319 7.66 9.99 -6.33
N HIS A 320 7.32 11.26 -6.12
CA HIS A 320 8.30 12.31 -5.85
C HIS A 320 9.12 12.00 -4.58
N CYS A 321 8.46 11.63 -3.47
CA CYS A 321 9.15 11.23 -2.24
C CYS A 321 10.11 10.05 -2.46
N ARG A 322 9.68 9.03 -3.21
CA ARG A 322 10.47 7.82 -3.48
C ARG A 322 11.64 8.04 -4.45
N GLU A 323 11.69 9.15 -5.18
CA GLU A 323 12.90 9.57 -5.92
C GLU A 323 14.06 9.87 -4.96
N ASN A 324 13.76 10.35 -3.74
CA ASN A 324 14.72 10.45 -2.66
C ASN A 324 14.91 9.09 -1.97
N LYS A 325 16.05 8.44 -2.22
CA LYS A 325 16.39 7.13 -1.63
C LYS A 325 16.47 7.15 -0.09
N GLN A 326 16.62 8.31 0.54
CA GLN A 326 16.64 8.44 2.01
C GLN A 326 15.25 8.62 2.63
N TYR A 327 14.19 8.72 1.82
CA TYR A 327 12.83 8.88 2.31
C TYR A 327 12.29 7.61 2.99
N VAL A 328 12.57 6.44 2.42
CA VAL A 328 12.04 5.16 2.90
C VAL A 328 12.83 4.69 4.11
N ARG A 329 12.13 4.39 5.20
CA ARG A 329 12.71 3.79 6.40
C ARG A 329 11.99 2.49 6.76
N PRO A 330 12.72 1.45 7.24
CA PRO A 330 12.11 0.21 7.70
C PRO A 330 11.03 0.44 8.77
N GLU A 331 9.90 -0.26 8.65
CA GLU A 331 8.75 -0.06 9.55
C GLU A 331 9.08 -0.39 11.02
N ASP A 332 9.96 -1.38 11.23
CA ASP A 332 10.35 -1.84 12.57
C ASP A 332 11.10 -0.78 13.39
N GLN A 333 11.62 0.27 12.75
CA GLN A 333 12.34 1.33 13.44
C GLN A 333 11.48 2.06 14.47
N SER A 334 10.20 2.33 14.17
CA SER A 334 9.29 3.01 15.11
C SER A 334 9.14 2.23 16.44
N ILE A 335 9.21 0.89 16.39
CA ILE A 335 9.22 0.03 17.59
C ILE A 335 10.63 -0.03 18.19
N LEU A 336 11.67 -0.19 17.36
CA LEU A 336 13.05 -0.37 17.82
C LEU A 336 13.71 0.92 18.35
N THR A 337 13.11 2.09 18.16
CA THR A 337 13.51 3.35 18.81
C THR A 337 12.96 3.49 20.23
N VAL A 338 12.00 2.65 20.65
CA VAL A 338 11.42 2.70 22.00
C VAL A 338 12.47 2.53 23.11
N PRO A 339 13.42 1.58 23.04
CA PRO A 339 14.49 1.45 24.03
C PRO A 339 15.45 2.66 24.05
N GLU A 340 15.70 3.30 22.92
CA GLU A 340 16.57 4.49 22.84
C GLU A 340 15.95 5.66 23.60
N TRP A 341 14.66 5.92 23.37
CA TRP A 341 13.90 6.93 24.11
C TRP A 341 13.72 6.60 25.58
N TRP A 342 13.72 5.31 25.94
CA TRP A 342 13.77 4.93 27.34
C TRP A 342 15.03 5.47 28.03
N ILE A 343 16.19 5.47 27.37
CA ILE A 343 17.43 6.06 27.91
C ILE A 343 17.26 7.58 28.10
N VAL A 344 16.65 8.25 27.12
CA VAL A 344 16.35 9.70 27.20
C VAL A 344 15.48 10.02 28.41
N TRP A 345 14.37 9.31 28.58
CA TRP A 345 13.49 9.51 29.73
C TRP A 345 14.17 9.15 31.04
N ASN A 346 15.02 8.12 31.08
CA ASN A 346 15.76 7.75 32.29
C ASN A 346 16.75 8.85 32.72
N ALA A 347 17.38 9.54 31.77
CA ALA A 347 18.26 10.67 32.05
C ALA A 347 17.49 11.89 32.58
N GLN A 348 16.28 12.15 32.08
CA GLN A 348 15.39 13.21 32.58
C GLN A 348 14.88 12.90 33.99
N ASP A 349 14.47 11.65 34.20
CA ASP A 349 14.09 11.08 35.49
C ASP A 349 15.22 11.25 36.51
N TYR A 350 16.45 10.93 36.11
CA TYR A 350 17.64 11.16 36.93
C TYR A 350 17.83 12.64 37.22
N ALA A 351 17.79 13.50 36.20
CA ALA A 351 17.97 14.94 36.34
C ALA A 351 16.94 15.58 37.29
N ARG A 352 15.67 15.19 37.19
CA ARG A 352 14.60 15.64 38.10
C ARG A 352 14.86 15.18 39.53
N LEU A 353 15.22 13.90 39.70
CA LEU A 353 15.46 13.35 41.02
C LEU A 353 16.64 14.03 41.71
N VAL A 354 17.76 14.27 41.02
CA VAL A 354 18.96 14.88 41.63
C VAL A 354 18.81 16.37 41.95
N GLN A 355 17.79 17.04 41.40
CA GLN A 355 17.49 18.44 41.73
C GLN A 355 16.80 18.57 43.09
N SER A 356 15.87 17.65 43.41
CA SER A 356 15.08 17.70 44.64
C SER A 356 15.55 16.73 45.72
N ASN A 357 16.24 15.66 45.32
CA ASN A 357 16.70 14.57 46.16
C ASN A 357 18.19 14.25 45.86
N GLY A 358 18.83 13.44 46.69
CA GLY A 358 20.20 12.98 46.43
C GLY A 358 20.22 11.87 45.37
N SER A 359 21.28 11.83 44.56
CA SER A 359 21.49 10.82 43.51
C SER A 359 21.36 9.36 43.98
N TYR A 360 21.66 9.10 45.26
CA TYR A 360 21.56 7.76 45.86
C TYR A 360 20.13 7.19 45.92
N GLN A 361 19.10 8.04 45.81
CA GLN A 361 17.71 7.60 45.77
C GLN A 361 17.31 7.08 44.38
N PHE A 362 18.14 7.31 43.36
CA PHE A 362 17.85 6.85 42.01
C PHE A 362 17.86 5.32 41.93
N PRO A 363 16.85 4.69 41.31
CA PRO A 363 16.73 3.25 41.27
C PRO A 363 17.60 2.60 40.19
N TYR A 364 18.92 2.86 40.19
CA TYR A 364 19.89 2.45 39.16
C TYR A 364 19.72 1.01 38.67
N PHE A 365 19.75 0.02 39.57
CA PHE A 365 19.67 -1.40 39.20
C PHE A 365 18.30 -1.80 38.63
N LYS A 366 17.21 -1.15 39.10
CA LYS A 366 15.87 -1.34 38.53
C LYS A 366 15.84 -0.76 37.13
N SER A 367 16.40 0.44 36.89
CA SER A 367 16.51 1.04 35.55
C SER A 367 17.28 0.14 34.56
N ILE A 368 18.35 -0.55 35.00
CA ILE A 368 19.09 -1.51 34.16
C ILE A 368 18.18 -2.67 33.72
N GLY A 369 17.56 -3.36 34.68
CA GLY A 369 16.69 -4.50 34.35
C GLY A 369 15.51 -4.08 33.49
N PHE A 370 14.98 -2.88 33.74
CA PHE A 370 13.85 -2.33 33.00
C PHE A 370 14.21 -1.99 31.55
N TYR A 371 15.39 -1.43 31.28
CA TYR A 371 15.86 -1.23 29.90
C TYR A 371 15.84 -2.54 29.11
N TRP A 372 16.41 -3.61 29.68
CA TRP A 372 16.45 -4.92 29.03
C TRP A 372 15.05 -5.51 28.84
N TRP A 373 14.13 -5.26 29.76
CA TRP A 373 12.73 -5.64 29.60
C TRP A 373 12.06 -4.87 28.44
N VAL A 374 12.22 -3.55 28.37
CA VAL A 374 11.68 -2.71 27.26
C VAL A 374 12.26 -3.15 25.92
N TYR A 375 13.57 -3.42 25.86
CA TYR A 375 14.21 -3.96 24.67
C TYR A 375 13.63 -5.32 24.26
N ALA A 376 13.45 -6.24 25.21
CA ALA A 376 12.84 -7.54 24.92
C ALA A 376 11.39 -7.41 24.41
N GLN A 377 10.58 -6.52 25.00
CA GLN A 377 9.21 -6.27 24.52
C GLN A 377 9.20 -5.65 23.12
N SER A 378 10.10 -4.70 22.86
CA SER A 378 10.23 -4.07 21.54
C SER A 378 10.63 -5.11 20.49
N PHE A 379 11.61 -5.96 20.80
CA PHE A 379 12.05 -7.06 19.94
C PHE A 379 10.91 -8.06 19.64
N MET A 380 10.16 -8.48 20.66
CA MET A 380 9.05 -9.44 20.49
C MET A 380 7.89 -8.91 19.64
N ASN A 381 7.75 -7.58 19.54
CA ASN A 381 6.72 -6.91 18.74
C ASN A 381 7.19 -6.54 17.32
N THR A 382 8.43 -6.91 16.93
CA THR A 382 8.92 -6.75 15.55
C THR A 382 8.73 -8.03 14.73
N ARG A 383 8.31 -7.88 13.46
CA ARG A 383 8.08 -9.02 12.55
C ARG A 383 9.36 -9.51 11.88
N GLU A 384 10.24 -8.57 11.50
CA GLU A 384 11.51 -8.84 10.82
C GLU A 384 12.70 -8.45 11.71
N MET A 385 13.84 -9.11 11.52
CA MET A 385 15.03 -8.87 12.33
C MET A 385 15.92 -7.79 11.72
N ASN A 386 15.80 -6.56 12.21
CA ASN A 386 16.76 -5.49 11.92
C ASN A 386 18.05 -5.67 12.72
N ILE A 387 19.03 -6.36 12.15
CA ILE A 387 20.30 -6.68 12.81
C ILE A 387 21.02 -5.41 13.28
N GLY A 388 20.98 -4.35 12.47
CA GLY A 388 21.66 -3.09 12.75
C GLY A 388 21.11 -2.38 13.99
N TYR A 389 19.79 -2.21 14.07
CA TYR A 389 19.13 -1.57 15.23
C TYR A 389 19.20 -2.44 16.48
N ASN A 390 19.03 -3.76 16.37
CA ASN A 390 19.14 -4.65 17.52
C ASN A 390 20.56 -4.66 18.10
N PHE A 391 21.60 -4.63 17.25
CA PHE A 391 22.97 -4.43 17.72
C PHE A 391 23.13 -3.10 18.46
N MET A 392 22.59 -2.01 17.91
CA MET A 392 22.68 -0.70 18.53
C MET A 392 21.98 -0.62 19.88
N ASN A 393 20.75 -1.14 19.97
CA ASN A 393 20.03 -1.25 21.23
C ASN A 393 20.76 -2.12 22.26
N ALA A 394 21.34 -3.25 21.86
CA ALA A 394 22.15 -4.07 22.77
C ALA A 394 23.41 -3.31 23.26
N PHE A 395 24.07 -2.58 22.36
CA PHE A 395 25.25 -1.78 22.66
C PHE A 395 24.95 -0.61 23.62
N LEU A 396 23.92 0.19 23.34
CA LEU A 396 23.46 1.28 24.19
C LEU A 396 23.05 0.78 25.58
N GLY A 397 22.33 -0.36 25.62
CA GLY A 397 21.95 -1.02 26.86
C GLY A 397 23.13 -1.47 27.71
N ALA A 398 24.17 -2.03 27.08
CA ALA A 398 25.37 -2.45 27.77
C ALA A 398 26.15 -1.27 28.37
N ILE A 399 26.32 -0.17 27.60
CA ILE A 399 27.00 1.04 28.07
C ILE A 399 26.22 1.70 29.21
N GLN A 400 24.92 1.92 29.01
CA GLN A 400 24.05 2.52 30.02
C GLN A 400 24.00 1.66 31.30
N GLY A 401 23.95 0.34 31.12
CA GLY A 401 23.98 -0.64 32.20
C GLY A 401 25.26 -0.58 33.02
N ALA A 402 26.42 -0.53 32.36
CA ALA A 402 27.71 -0.40 33.03
C ALA A 402 27.82 0.93 33.80
N GLU A 403 27.38 2.03 33.19
CA GLU A 403 27.37 3.35 33.84
C GLU A 403 26.52 3.33 35.11
N TYR A 404 25.29 2.82 35.04
CA TYR A 404 24.39 2.76 36.20
C TYR A 404 24.83 1.75 37.26
N ALA A 405 25.51 0.66 36.88
CA ALA A 405 26.07 -0.28 37.84
C ALA A 405 27.17 0.40 38.68
N VAL A 406 28.06 1.18 38.04
CA VAL A 406 29.10 1.95 38.73
C VAL A 406 28.48 3.04 39.60
N LYS A 407 27.58 3.87 39.05
CA LYS A 407 26.90 4.94 39.81
C LYS A 407 26.14 4.38 41.00
N GLY A 408 25.35 3.32 40.80
CA GLY A 408 24.58 2.68 41.87
C GLY A 408 25.45 2.06 42.96
N ALA A 409 26.61 1.50 42.62
CA ALA A 409 27.57 1.00 43.61
C ALA A 409 28.24 2.12 44.39
N VAL A 410 28.69 3.19 43.71
CA VAL A 410 29.33 4.35 44.34
C VAL A 410 28.35 5.09 45.22
N ASP A 411 27.12 5.33 44.77
CA ASP A 411 26.14 6.10 45.53
C ASP A 411 25.67 5.39 46.80
N LYS A 412 25.49 4.06 46.74
CA LYS A 412 25.09 3.25 47.90
C LYS A 412 26.17 3.20 48.99
N VAL A 413 27.45 3.27 48.61
CA VAL A 413 28.58 3.03 49.51
C VAL A 413 29.28 4.31 49.94
N TRP A 414 29.45 5.29 49.05
CA TRP A 414 30.37 6.43 49.24
C TRP A 414 29.70 7.80 49.24
N VAL A 415 28.61 7.99 48.50
CA VAL A 415 28.00 9.33 48.34
C VAL A 415 27.02 9.64 49.47
N ARG A 416 26.04 8.75 49.76
CA ARG A 416 25.01 8.87 50.83
C ARG A 416 24.75 10.31 51.34
N LYS A 417 24.49 11.23 50.41
CA LYS A 417 24.25 12.65 50.68
C LYS A 417 22.81 12.96 50.29
N ASN A 418 22.10 13.68 51.16
CA ASN A 418 20.71 14.07 50.91
C ASN A 418 20.56 15.01 49.71
N ASN A 419 21.60 15.79 49.38
CA ASN A 419 21.59 16.75 48.28
C ASN A 419 22.79 16.50 47.37
N THR A 420 22.52 16.31 46.08
CA THR A 420 23.54 16.26 45.03
C THR A 420 24.20 17.63 44.86
N ASN A 421 25.46 17.65 44.44
CA ASN A 421 26.16 18.89 44.09
C ASN A 421 25.31 19.73 43.10
N PRO A 422 24.96 20.99 43.41
CA PRO A 422 24.09 21.81 42.56
C PRO A 422 24.62 22.00 41.13
N HIS A 423 25.95 21.99 40.94
CA HIS A 423 26.54 22.06 39.61
C HIS A 423 26.36 20.76 38.82
N ILE A 424 26.43 19.60 39.48
CA ILE A 424 26.12 18.30 38.85
C ILE A 424 24.64 18.28 38.47
N ALA A 425 23.73 18.61 39.40
CA ALA A 425 22.30 18.64 39.13
C ALA A 425 21.94 19.56 37.94
N LYS A 426 22.58 20.74 37.86
CA LYS A 426 22.42 21.66 36.74
C LYS A 426 22.88 21.03 35.41
N ILE A 427 24.08 20.45 35.36
CA ILE A 427 24.61 19.86 34.12
C ILE A 427 23.78 18.64 33.69
N GLN A 428 23.30 17.83 34.63
CA GLN A 428 22.43 16.69 34.34
C GLN A 428 21.07 17.12 33.78
N HIS A 429 20.52 18.23 34.27
CA HIS A 429 19.32 18.83 33.68
C HIS A 429 19.55 19.34 32.25
N GLU A 430 20.65 20.07 32.03
CA GLU A 430 21.03 20.50 30.67
C GLU A 430 21.24 19.30 29.74
N TYR A 431 21.82 18.20 30.23
CA TYR A 431 21.98 16.96 29.46
C TYR A 431 20.64 16.31 29.11
N GLY A 432 19.72 16.17 30.08
CA GLY A 432 18.40 15.58 29.86
C GLY A 432 17.52 16.36 28.89
N GLU A 433 17.64 17.69 28.85
CA GLU A 433 16.97 18.54 27.86
C GLU A 433 17.63 18.42 26.48
N TYR A 434 18.97 18.39 26.41
CA TYR A 434 19.71 18.35 25.16
C TYR A 434 19.40 17.11 24.32
N ILE A 435 19.32 15.96 24.97
CA ILE A 435 19.11 14.68 24.27
C ILE A 435 17.67 14.46 23.76
N ASN A 436 16.75 15.41 24.00
CA ASN A 436 15.42 15.40 23.38
C ASN A 436 15.42 15.81 21.90
N HIS A 437 16.44 16.53 21.48
CA HIS A 437 16.50 17.12 20.13
C HIS A 437 17.82 16.86 19.42
N THR A 438 18.84 16.35 20.11
CA THR A 438 20.17 16.11 19.54
C THR A 438 20.79 14.84 20.11
N PRO A 439 21.50 14.04 19.30
CA PRO A 439 22.15 12.82 19.78
C PRO A 439 23.12 13.05 20.95
N PHE A 440 23.17 12.09 21.87
CA PHE A 440 23.98 12.18 23.10
C PHE A 440 25.48 12.39 22.85
N TYR A 441 26.00 11.93 21.72
CA TYR A 441 27.43 12.05 21.38
C TYR A 441 27.82 13.47 20.93
N ASP A 442 26.83 14.34 20.67
CA ASP A 442 27.05 15.76 20.34
C ASP A 442 27.01 16.67 21.57
N PHE A 443 26.67 16.14 22.73
CA PHE A 443 26.70 16.91 23.96
C PHE A 443 28.12 17.40 24.28
N PRO A 444 28.32 18.67 24.68
CA PRO A 444 29.65 19.26 24.84
C PRO A 444 30.35 18.84 26.15
N TYR A 445 30.62 17.53 26.30
CA TYR A 445 31.19 16.94 27.52
C TYR A 445 32.48 17.63 27.99
N GLN A 446 33.40 17.95 27.07
CA GLN A 446 34.67 18.59 27.41
C GLN A 446 34.47 20.00 27.98
N GLN A 447 33.53 20.76 27.44
CA GLN A 447 33.18 22.08 27.94
C GLN A 447 32.57 21.97 29.34
N LYS A 448 31.63 21.02 29.53
CA LYS A 448 30.95 20.81 30.82
C LYS A 448 31.89 20.28 31.90
N TYR A 449 32.84 19.42 31.55
CA TYR A 449 33.92 18.99 32.43
C TYR A 449 34.77 20.17 32.92
N ARG A 450 35.19 21.06 32.02
CA ARG A 450 35.95 22.28 32.37
C ARG A 450 35.12 23.24 33.22
N GLU A 451 33.86 23.47 32.85
CA GLU A 451 32.93 24.31 33.60
C GLU A 451 32.76 23.81 35.04
N PHE A 452 32.55 22.50 35.21
CA PHE A 452 32.44 21.89 36.54
C PHE A 452 33.71 22.07 37.37
N ASN A 453 34.88 21.80 36.79
CA ASN A 453 36.16 21.92 37.51
C ASN A 453 36.52 23.36 37.92
N GLN A 454 36.02 24.35 37.17
CA GLN A 454 36.20 25.77 37.53
C GLN A 454 35.28 26.18 38.69
N LYS A 455 34.06 25.62 38.75
CA LYS A 455 33.03 26.01 39.74
C LYS A 455 33.06 25.16 41.01
N ASN A 456 33.60 23.94 40.94
CA ASN A 456 33.67 23.01 42.06
C ASN A 456 35.10 22.55 42.33
N SER A 457 35.67 22.99 43.46
CA SER A 457 36.97 22.51 43.97
C SER A 457 36.86 21.28 44.87
N GLY A 458 35.64 20.79 45.14
CA GLY A 458 35.40 19.61 45.98
C GLY A 458 35.97 18.32 45.38
N SER A 459 36.44 17.44 46.26
CA SER A 459 37.00 16.12 45.95
C SER A 459 36.21 14.97 46.59
N ASP A 460 34.91 15.19 46.86
CA ASP A 460 34.05 14.10 47.35
C ASP A 460 33.84 13.03 46.26
N GLY A 461 33.35 11.86 46.68
CA GLY A 461 33.15 10.71 45.78
C GLY A 461 32.22 11.01 44.61
N GLU A 462 31.19 11.83 44.81
CA GLU A 462 30.24 12.25 43.76
C GLU A 462 30.95 13.13 42.70
N SER A 463 31.72 14.12 43.16
CA SER A 463 32.50 15.00 42.29
C SER A 463 33.60 14.25 41.55
N ALA A 464 34.25 13.28 42.21
CA ALA A 464 35.28 12.44 41.60
C ALA A 464 34.67 11.53 40.51
N LEU A 465 33.53 10.92 40.79
CA LEU A 465 32.80 10.09 39.82
C LEU A 465 32.35 10.91 38.61
N PHE A 466 31.74 12.08 38.83
CA PHE A 466 31.33 12.98 37.75
C PHE A 466 32.51 13.41 36.87
N ARG A 467 33.65 13.80 37.48
CA ARG A 467 34.87 14.14 36.74
C ARG A 467 35.34 12.98 35.87
N ALA A 468 35.40 11.77 36.41
CA ALA A 468 35.82 10.59 35.67
C ALA A 468 34.89 10.29 34.49
N GLU A 469 33.57 10.34 34.72
CA GLU A 469 32.55 10.10 33.70
C GLU A 469 32.64 11.13 32.56
N PHE A 470 32.59 12.42 32.87
CA PHE A 470 32.56 13.48 31.84
C PHE A 470 33.89 13.59 31.11
N TRP A 471 35.01 13.34 31.79
CA TRP A 471 36.31 13.22 31.14
C TRP A 471 36.29 12.05 30.15
N LEU A 472 35.86 10.86 30.55
CA LEU A 472 35.81 9.69 29.67
C LEU A 472 34.87 9.92 28.47
N LYS A 473 33.66 10.43 28.72
CA LYS A 473 32.68 10.75 27.67
C LYS A 473 33.20 11.79 26.68
N SER A 474 34.05 12.73 27.11
CA SER A 474 34.66 13.72 26.21
C SER A 474 35.56 13.11 25.13
N TYR A 475 36.13 11.92 25.37
CA TYR A 475 36.92 11.19 24.38
C TYR A 475 36.11 10.14 23.63
N ILE A 476 35.17 9.47 24.29
CA ILE A 476 34.36 8.41 23.69
C ILE A 476 33.31 8.99 22.72
N ALA A 477 32.66 10.10 23.07
CA ALA A 477 31.57 10.64 22.26
C ALA A 477 31.99 11.00 20.81
N PRO A 478 33.14 11.67 20.56
CA PRO A 478 33.64 11.89 19.20
C PRO A 478 33.93 10.59 18.43
N LEU A 479 34.40 9.54 19.12
CA LEU A 479 34.67 8.23 18.50
C LEU A 479 33.36 7.54 18.09
N LEU A 480 32.34 7.60 18.95
CA LEU A 480 31.01 7.07 18.65
C LEU A 480 30.35 7.82 17.50
N LYS A 481 30.45 9.16 17.46
CA LYS A 481 29.99 9.98 16.33
C LYS A 481 30.67 9.58 15.02
N SER A 482 31.98 9.35 15.06
CA SER A 482 32.72 8.93 13.86
C SER A 482 32.33 7.51 13.44
N GLY A 483 32.15 6.59 14.39
CA GLY A 483 31.80 5.20 14.13
C GLY A 483 30.36 5.01 13.64
N SER A 484 29.41 5.80 14.16
CA SER A 484 28.02 5.80 13.70
C SER A 484 27.93 6.27 12.26
N ARG A 485 28.59 7.39 11.93
CA ARG A 485 28.65 7.92 10.55
C ARG A 485 29.21 6.93 9.53
N SER A 486 30.25 6.18 9.91
CA SER A 486 30.85 5.17 9.01
C SER A 486 29.99 3.91 8.82
N THR A 487 29.09 3.62 9.77
CA THR A 487 28.31 2.37 9.78
C THR A 487 26.89 2.57 9.24
N TYR A 488 26.27 3.72 9.55
CA TYR A 488 24.85 3.99 9.29
C TYR A 488 24.62 5.23 8.40
N GLY A 489 25.67 5.95 7.99
CA GLY A 489 25.56 7.19 7.22
C GLY A 489 25.40 8.44 8.09
N GLU A 490 25.24 9.61 7.46
CA GLU A 490 24.86 10.82 8.21
C GLU A 490 23.41 10.69 8.70
N GLU A 491 23.19 10.93 10.00
CA GLU A 491 21.84 11.05 10.53
C GLU A 491 21.15 12.24 9.86
N VAL A 492 20.09 11.94 9.11
CA VAL A 492 19.24 12.98 8.52
C VAL A 492 18.47 13.65 9.65
N GLU A 493 18.61 14.98 9.78
CA GLU A 493 17.98 15.78 10.85
C GLU A 493 16.46 15.92 10.68
N THR A 494 15.95 15.56 9.51
CA THR A 494 14.53 15.63 9.16
C THR A 494 13.99 14.26 8.77
N ILE A 495 12.68 14.10 8.91
CA ILE A 495 11.93 12.95 8.41
C ILE A 495 10.86 13.42 7.43
N GLY A 496 10.73 12.70 6.32
CA GLY A 496 9.75 13.01 5.29
C GLY A 496 8.39 12.40 5.62
N MET A 497 7.32 13.10 5.26
CA MET A 497 5.94 12.69 5.46
C MET A 497 5.04 13.20 4.35
N ILE A 498 3.89 12.56 4.17
CA ILE A 498 2.85 12.98 3.23
C ILE A 498 1.61 13.36 4.05
N VAL A 499 1.12 14.57 3.81
CA VAL A 499 -0.03 15.14 4.50
C VAL A 499 -1.10 15.50 3.48
N HIS A 500 -2.33 15.09 3.74
CA HIS A 500 -3.52 15.56 3.05
C HIS A 500 -4.09 16.77 3.79
N ASP A 501 -4.00 17.95 3.18
CA ASP A 501 -4.35 19.25 3.76
C ASP A 501 -5.26 20.07 2.81
N PRO A 502 -6.58 19.83 2.83
CA PRO A 502 -7.53 20.54 1.96
C PRO A 502 -7.80 21.99 2.42
N GLU A 503 -7.49 22.34 3.66
CA GLU A 503 -7.76 23.66 4.24
C GLU A 503 -6.51 24.56 4.33
N ARG A 504 -5.35 24.06 3.88
CA ARG A 504 -4.06 24.76 3.90
C ARG A 504 -3.62 25.17 5.31
N VAL A 505 -3.83 24.29 6.28
CA VAL A 505 -3.34 24.52 7.65
C VAL A 505 -1.82 24.51 7.72
N LEU A 506 -1.13 23.81 6.82
CA LEU A 506 0.34 23.74 6.76
C LEU A 506 1.01 25.11 6.62
N ASP A 507 0.33 26.09 6.01
CA ASP A 507 0.86 27.45 5.79
C ASP A 507 1.16 28.21 7.10
N HIS A 508 0.58 27.81 8.23
CA HIS A 508 0.64 28.58 9.48
C HIS A 508 0.68 27.74 10.77
N ILE A 509 0.60 26.41 10.68
CA ILE A 509 0.51 25.56 11.87
C ILE A 509 1.83 25.44 12.65
N ASP A 510 2.97 25.37 11.95
CA ASP A 510 4.31 25.31 12.53
C ASP A 510 5.38 25.68 11.50
N ASP A 511 6.19 26.70 11.80
CA ASP A 511 7.25 27.21 10.90
C ASP A 511 8.38 26.20 10.63
N ARG A 512 8.42 25.07 11.37
CA ARG A 512 9.41 24.01 11.19
C ARG A 512 9.04 23.02 10.08
N ILE A 513 7.84 23.10 9.52
CA ILE A 513 7.41 22.21 8.43
C ILE A 513 7.92 22.76 7.10
N ASP A 514 8.76 21.99 6.42
CA ASP A 514 9.27 22.33 5.10
C ASP A 514 8.50 21.60 4.00
N VAL A 515 7.72 22.33 3.19
CA VAL A 515 6.95 21.76 2.08
C VAL A 515 7.85 21.58 0.86
N ILE A 516 8.11 20.32 0.50
CA ILE A 516 9.05 19.94 -0.57
C ILE A 516 8.34 19.88 -1.93
N PHE A 517 7.12 19.34 -1.94
CA PHE A 517 6.35 19.12 -3.15
C PHE A 517 4.87 19.02 -2.82
N SER A 518 4.01 19.43 -3.74
CA SER A 518 2.56 19.27 -3.60
C SER A 518 1.90 18.90 -4.92
N SER A 519 0.80 18.18 -4.80
CA SER A 519 -0.12 17.88 -5.90
C SER A 519 -1.52 17.86 -5.31
N GLY A 520 -2.45 18.62 -5.88
CA GLY A 520 -3.79 18.77 -5.31
C GLY A 520 -3.75 19.22 -3.85
N ASP A 521 -4.45 18.48 -2.99
CA ASP A 521 -4.49 18.70 -1.53
C ASP A 521 -3.45 17.84 -0.78
N TYR A 522 -2.50 17.22 -1.47
CA TYR A 522 -1.44 16.41 -0.87
C TYR A 522 -0.09 17.13 -0.91
N TYR A 523 0.63 17.05 0.19
CA TYR A 523 1.90 17.73 0.41
C TYR A 523 2.93 16.72 0.91
N ALA A 524 4.07 16.63 0.22
CA ALA A 524 5.29 16.05 0.77
C ALA A 524 5.99 17.10 1.61
N VAL A 525 6.22 16.81 2.88
CA VAL A 525 6.86 17.72 3.81
C VAL A 525 8.02 17.04 4.55
N ASN A 526 9.03 17.81 4.91
CA ASN A 526 10.07 17.42 5.84
C ASN A 526 9.81 18.10 7.19
N VAL A 527 9.96 17.34 8.26
CA VAL A 527 9.86 17.87 9.64
C VAL A 527 11.08 17.47 10.46
N PRO A 528 11.53 18.27 11.44
CA PRO A 528 12.64 17.90 12.29
C PRO A 528 12.33 16.65 13.12
N ARG A 529 13.36 15.82 13.35
CA ARG A 529 13.24 14.57 14.12
C ARG A 529 13.11 14.79 15.62
N TYR A 530 12.89 13.70 16.36
CA TYR A 530 12.83 13.63 17.83
C TYR A 530 11.62 14.36 18.46
N GLN A 531 11.82 15.10 19.55
CA GLN A 531 10.73 15.81 20.23
C GLN A 531 9.96 16.78 19.31
N PRO A 532 10.61 17.59 18.44
CA PRO A 532 9.91 18.39 17.43
C PRO A 532 8.92 17.62 16.55
N PHE A 533 9.27 16.38 16.15
CA PHE A 533 8.39 15.52 15.36
C PHE A 533 7.08 15.25 16.12
N THR A 534 7.19 14.84 17.39
CA THR A 534 6.03 14.63 18.26
C THR A 534 5.15 15.88 18.35
N GLU A 535 5.73 17.05 18.60
CA GLU A 535 5.00 18.30 18.72
C GLU A 535 4.23 18.68 17.43
N ILE A 536 4.88 18.52 16.28
CA ILE A 536 4.29 18.83 14.97
C ILE A 536 3.14 17.87 14.66
N LEU A 537 3.32 16.56 14.88
CA LEU A 537 2.27 15.58 14.65
C LEU A 537 1.05 15.82 15.54
N LEU A 538 1.26 16.19 16.81
CA LEU A 538 0.15 16.52 17.71
C LEU A 538 -0.65 17.73 17.23
N LYS A 539 0.03 18.78 16.74
CA LYS A 539 -0.64 19.94 16.12
C LYS A 539 -1.44 19.53 14.88
N LEU A 540 -0.84 18.76 13.97
CA LEU A 540 -1.50 18.29 12.74
C LEU A 540 -2.71 17.42 13.06
N ALA A 541 -2.60 16.50 14.01
CA ALA A 541 -3.68 15.60 14.42
C ALA A 541 -4.89 16.32 15.05
N GLN A 542 -4.66 17.48 15.66
CA GLN A 542 -5.70 18.36 16.19
C GLN A 542 -6.35 19.27 15.13
N SER A 543 -5.80 19.32 13.93
CA SER A 543 -6.30 20.14 12.80
C SER A 543 -7.20 19.33 11.85
N SER A 544 -7.56 19.92 10.72
CA SER A 544 -8.25 19.25 9.60
C SER A 544 -7.32 18.44 8.68
N ALA A 545 -5.99 18.59 8.82
CA ALA A 545 -5.01 17.81 8.07
C ALA A 545 -5.01 16.34 8.49
N ARG A 546 -4.71 15.45 7.55
CA ARG A 546 -4.54 14.01 7.78
C ARG A 546 -3.15 13.57 7.35
N ILE A 547 -2.52 12.73 8.17
CA ILE A 547 -1.21 12.17 7.87
C ILE A 547 -1.44 10.88 7.08
N GLU A 548 -0.90 10.79 5.87
CA GLU A 548 -1.10 9.65 4.96
C GLU A 548 0.08 8.68 5.02
N GLU A 549 1.29 9.21 5.17
CA GLU A 549 2.52 8.43 5.14
C GLU A 549 3.62 9.13 5.96
N VAL A 550 4.41 8.37 6.72
CA VAL A 550 5.62 8.87 7.39
C VAL A 550 6.78 7.96 7.01
N ALA A 551 7.83 8.53 6.42
CA ALA A 551 9.03 7.83 5.94
C ALA A 551 8.74 6.55 5.12
N GLY A 552 7.64 6.53 4.38
CA GLY A 552 7.25 5.37 3.60
C GLY A 552 6.21 4.45 4.19
N ASN A 553 5.80 4.68 5.42
CA ASN A 553 5.08 3.72 6.25
C ASN A 553 3.71 4.28 6.64
N ARG A 554 2.78 3.38 6.97
CA ARG A 554 1.37 3.68 7.20
C ARG A 554 0.89 3.53 8.65
N TRP A 555 1.78 3.20 9.57
CA TRP A 555 1.46 3.00 10.99
C TRP A 555 2.63 3.45 11.86
N ILE A 556 2.37 4.02 13.03
CA ILE A 556 3.41 4.56 13.91
C ILE A 556 3.16 4.20 15.37
N VAL A 557 4.20 4.17 16.20
CA VAL A 557 4.06 3.92 17.64
C VAL A 557 3.92 5.23 18.41
N LEU A 558 3.01 5.25 19.38
CA LEU A 558 2.78 6.33 20.34
C LEU A 558 3.10 5.83 21.75
N ALA A 559 3.77 6.65 22.55
CA ALA A 559 3.85 6.48 23.99
C ALA A 559 2.78 7.34 24.67
N ILE A 560 1.82 6.70 25.32
CA ILE A 560 0.73 7.37 26.05
C ILE A 560 0.96 7.19 27.55
N GLU A 561 0.96 8.29 28.31
CA GLU A 561 1.05 8.29 29.77
C GLU A 561 -0.33 8.51 30.38
N ALA A 562 -0.64 7.74 31.43
CA ALA A 562 -1.85 7.86 32.23
C ALA A 562 -1.49 7.98 33.71
N GLN A 563 -2.12 8.94 34.41
CA GLN A 563 -2.07 9.04 35.87
C GLN A 563 -3.08 8.08 36.51
N ASP A 564 -2.73 7.52 37.67
CA ASP A 564 -3.61 6.72 38.55
C ASP A 564 -4.17 5.43 37.94
N SER A 565 -3.40 4.74 37.10
CA SER A 565 -3.65 3.35 36.66
C SER A 565 -5.05 3.05 36.09
N GLU A 566 -5.77 4.07 35.64
CA GLU A 566 -7.11 3.89 35.10
C GLU A 566 -7.07 3.03 33.82
N SER A 567 -7.98 2.07 33.75
CA SER A 567 -8.12 1.08 32.68
C SER A 567 -9.08 1.61 31.62
N GLU A 568 -8.77 2.75 31.02
CA GLU A 568 -9.56 3.26 29.90
C GLU A 568 -9.06 2.68 28.57
N SER A 569 -10.00 2.34 27.68
CA SER A 569 -9.67 1.86 26.34
C SER A 569 -9.15 3.02 25.49
N LEU A 570 -7.83 3.05 25.32
CA LEU A 570 -7.11 4.05 24.52
C LEU A 570 -7.43 3.94 23.02
N CYS A 571 -7.71 2.72 22.54
CA CYS A 571 -8.00 2.47 21.13
C CYS A 571 -9.51 2.65 20.83
N PRO A 572 -9.89 3.54 19.88
CA PRO A 572 -11.29 3.74 19.49
C PRO A 572 -11.85 2.56 18.69
N THR A 573 -11.02 1.92 17.86
CA THR A 573 -11.29 0.71 17.09
C THR A 573 -10.10 -0.25 17.25
N GLN A 574 -10.35 -1.55 17.45
CA GLN A 574 -9.26 -2.55 17.53
C GLN A 574 -8.57 -2.80 16.18
N ALA A 575 -9.17 -2.35 15.06
CA ALA A 575 -8.62 -2.58 13.73
C ALA A 575 -7.44 -1.64 13.40
N ASP A 576 -7.45 -0.41 13.92
CA ASP A 576 -6.50 0.66 13.54
C ASP A 576 -5.53 1.03 14.69
N CYS A 577 -5.63 0.33 15.82
CA CYS A 577 -4.91 0.65 17.06
C CYS A 577 -4.69 -0.61 17.91
N GLU A 578 -3.45 -0.84 18.32
CA GLU A 578 -3.03 -2.02 19.10
C GLU A 578 -2.06 -1.60 20.22
N GLU A 579 -2.38 -1.92 21.47
CA GLU A 579 -1.43 -1.76 22.58
C GLU A 579 -0.39 -2.90 22.51
N LEU A 580 0.87 -2.53 22.25
CA LEU A 580 1.98 -3.48 22.13
C LEU A 580 2.42 -4.00 23.50
N PHE A 581 2.61 -3.07 24.44
CA PHE A 581 2.90 -3.35 25.84
C PHE A 581 2.73 -2.09 26.69
N SER A 582 2.57 -2.25 28.00
CA SER A 582 2.56 -1.14 28.94
C SER A 582 3.34 -1.41 30.21
N VAL A 583 3.75 -0.32 30.84
CA VAL A 583 4.63 -0.39 32.00
C VAL A 583 4.50 0.83 32.90
N ASN A 584 4.68 0.63 34.20
CA ASN A 584 4.71 1.74 35.16
C ASN A 584 6.08 2.42 35.14
N SER A 585 6.10 3.74 35.32
CA SER A 585 7.34 4.49 35.46
C SER A 585 8.19 3.94 36.61
N VAL A 586 9.51 3.95 36.40
CA VAL A 586 10.45 3.39 37.37
C VAL A 586 10.52 4.25 38.64
N ILE A 587 10.34 5.57 38.49
CA ILE A 587 10.38 6.57 39.57
C ILE A 587 9.01 6.80 40.20
N ASP A 588 7.94 6.77 39.41
CA ASP A 588 6.58 7.05 39.89
C ASP A 588 5.64 5.91 39.48
N SER A 589 5.22 5.10 40.45
CA SER A 589 4.32 3.96 40.18
C SER A 589 2.92 4.37 39.75
N ASN A 590 2.53 5.64 39.92
CA ASN A 590 1.22 6.15 39.54
C ASN A 590 1.16 6.54 38.06
N ILE A 591 2.30 6.58 37.38
CA ILE A 591 2.38 6.86 35.95
C ILE A 591 2.49 5.53 35.19
N LYS A 592 1.45 5.18 34.44
CA LYS A 592 1.47 4.07 33.49
C LYS A 592 1.81 4.61 32.10
N ARG A 593 2.73 3.97 31.38
CA ARG A 593 3.09 4.29 30.00
C ARG A 593 2.75 3.11 29.09
N SER A 594 1.86 3.33 28.12
CA SER A 594 1.45 2.36 27.11
C SER A 594 2.10 2.68 25.77
N MET A 595 2.71 1.68 25.13
CA MET A 595 3.19 1.76 23.76
C MET A 595 2.10 1.24 22.84
N VAL A 596 1.58 2.11 21.99
CA VAL A 596 0.42 1.83 21.15
C VAL A 596 0.81 2.02 19.69
N ARG A 597 0.65 0.97 18.88
CA ARG A 597 0.74 1.05 17.43
C ARG A 597 -0.58 1.60 16.88
N VAL A 598 -0.50 2.59 16.00
CA VAL A 598 -1.68 3.24 15.41
C VAL A 598 -1.48 3.37 13.90
N ASP A 599 -2.46 2.97 13.11
CA ASP A 599 -2.48 3.28 11.68
C ASP A 599 -2.64 4.79 11.47
N LEU A 600 -1.91 5.37 10.51
CA LEU A 600 -1.89 6.83 10.31
C LEU A 600 -3.27 7.41 10.00
N SER A 601 -4.18 6.62 9.41
CA SER A 601 -5.59 6.98 9.22
C SER A 601 -6.36 7.22 10.53
N GLY A 602 -5.94 6.60 11.64
CA GLY A 602 -6.56 6.70 12.97
C GLY A 602 -5.81 7.61 13.95
N VAL A 603 -4.65 8.17 13.58
CA VAL A 603 -3.83 8.99 14.51
C VAL A 603 -4.59 10.21 15.02
N ASN A 604 -5.32 10.93 14.17
CA ASN A 604 -6.11 12.10 14.59
C ASN A 604 -7.13 11.73 15.68
N ASP A 605 -7.80 10.59 15.52
CA ASP A 605 -8.83 10.13 16.45
C ASP A 605 -8.21 9.71 17.79
N VAL A 606 -7.09 8.98 17.77
CA VAL A 606 -6.36 8.62 18.98
C VAL A 606 -5.87 9.85 19.73
N VAL A 607 -5.27 10.82 19.03
CA VAL A 607 -4.76 12.06 19.65
C VAL A 607 -5.89 12.86 20.30
N ARG A 608 -7.01 13.03 19.61
CA ARG A 608 -8.19 13.75 20.15
C ARG A 608 -8.77 13.02 21.35
N ARG A 609 -8.96 11.70 21.25
CA ARG A 609 -9.47 10.87 22.35
C ARG A 609 -8.58 10.95 23.59
N VAL A 610 -7.26 10.85 23.42
CA VAL A 610 -6.32 10.98 24.54
C VAL A 610 -6.43 12.37 25.20
N SER A 611 -6.66 13.43 24.41
CA SER A 611 -6.84 14.79 24.95
C SER A 611 -8.17 15.02 25.70
N GLU A 612 -9.16 14.13 25.51
CA GLU A 612 -10.46 14.19 26.21
C GLU A 612 -10.40 13.53 27.60
N PHE A 613 -9.46 12.62 27.83
CA PHE A 613 -9.33 11.94 29.12
C PHE A 613 -8.47 12.74 30.10
N GLU A 614 -9.01 13.01 31.28
CA GLU A 614 -8.27 13.65 32.36
C GLU A 614 -7.13 12.73 32.85
N GLY A 615 -5.93 13.27 33.01
CA GLY A 615 -4.76 12.49 33.45
C GLY A 615 -4.04 11.72 32.35
N PHE A 616 -4.48 11.80 31.08
CA PHE A 616 -3.81 11.17 29.94
C PHE A 616 -3.02 12.19 29.10
N THR A 617 -1.84 11.80 28.62
CA THR A 617 -1.03 12.62 27.71
C THR A 617 -0.26 11.76 26.72
N ILE A 618 -0.05 12.26 25.50
CA ILE A 618 0.88 11.63 24.55
C ILE A 618 2.28 12.14 24.88
N LYS A 619 3.13 11.23 25.38
CA LYS A 619 4.50 11.55 25.79
C LYS A 619 5.43 11.68 24.59
N HIS A 620 5.28 10.80 23.62
CA HIS A 620 6.16 10.74 22.45
C HIS A 620 5.50 9.99 21.28
N ILE A 621 5.85 10.36 20.06
CA ILE A 621 5.50 9.63 18.83
C ILE A 621 6.82 9.22 18.18
N PHE A 622 7.03 7.91 18.04
CA PHE A 622 8.30 7.33 17.62
C PHE A 622 8.44 7.41 16.11
N ASP A 623 9.33 8.28 15.65
CA ASP A 623 9.73 8.33 14.24
C ASP A 623 10.48 7.05 13.82
N TYR A 624 10.84 6.93 12.54
CA TYR A 624 11.63 5.79 12.01
C TYR A 624 13.12 6.15 12.00
#